data_AF-A0A9E8C3A9-F1
#
_entry.id   AF-A0A9E8C3A9-F1
#
_cell.length_a   1.000
_cell.length_b   1.000
_cell.length_c   1.000
_cell.angle_alpha   90.00
_cell.angle_beta   90.00
_cell.angle_gamma   90.00
#
_symmetry.space_group_name_H-M   'P 1'
#
loop_
_entity.id
_entity.type
_entity.pdbx_description
1 polymer ?
#
loop_
_entity_poly.entity_id
_entity_poly.type
_entity_poly.pdbx_seq_one_letter_code
_entity_poly.pdbx_strand_id
1 'polypeptide(L)'
;MADQFPIVIRGYDKEQVDRAFASAQQTLAALRAQIKQDGDRLLQLQAKLQEERNRQSSKNHTFASLGANAQQMLASAEQTSTELLERAKQDAASTRASAKAQAETLINNAKLDAQHLLDDAQAKADTITGNATNQAQTITTSAQQDAAQLRAETAKIVTEQRQSVDLELTNSREEHEKRMASERAKQEREIAEMQAKATQQIASQRRSANEEIAKLKSESNDQIQAALAEANKKLSDVREQVSKMMADAQRRAGEIIDAAKAKAQEIRDDAEVRHTQTMSQVNAEVEQIRTDIAAQQDEATKKVSELLENLEERRVAAKKESDELIGQAKTVREDADTYAASKRKEADDQAAQILEKAGEDAASQIEDRRKAAQVELEDLQGRIAELQSREAAITQRVSELRSMFTKAFSGFGFMNEQGVEQPGAASHQGAPDVPLYNAAAQDEPAPAYESHAVAEHADNQDAEAVAAEPVAEHVAERSAEHTEAGEAETAE
;
A
#
# COMPACT_ATOMS: atom_id res chain seq x y z
N MET A 1 -69.21 6.96 -158.45
CA MET A 1 -69.63 6.65 -159.83
C MET A 1 -70.43 5.35 -159.76
N ALA A 2 -71.75 5.49 -159.64
CA ALA A 2 -72.69 4.38 -159.56
C ALA A 2 -73.47 4.37 -160.87
N ASP A 3 -73.17 3.40 -161.75
CA ASP A 3 -73.99 3.00 -162.92
C ASP A 3 -73.27 1.87 -163.68
N GLN A 4 -73.20 0.66 -163.13
CA GLN A 4 -72.59 -0.46 -163.87
C GLN A 4 -73.22 -1.84 -163.65
N PHE A 5 -74.42 -1.93 -163.05
CA PHE A 5 -75.12 -3.21 -162.91
C PHE A 5 -76.47 -3.16 -163.63
N PRO A 6 -76.58 -3.61 -164.90
CA PRO A 6 -77.85 -3.70 -165.60
C PRO A 6 -78.77 -4.75 -164.94
N ILE A 7 -80.04 -4.39 -164.74
CA ILE A 7 -81.04 -5.18 -164.02
C ILE A 7 -81.82 -6.04 -165.03
N VAL A 8 -81.89 -7.36 -164.80
CA VAL A 8 -82.68 -8.30 -165.61
C VAL A 8 -83.96 -8.64 -164.83
N ILE A 9 -85.07 -8.94 -165.51
CA ILE A 9 -86.41 -9.11 -164.91
C ILE A 9 -86.37 -10.15 -163.77
N ARG A 10 -86.34 -9.66 -162.52
CA ARG A 10 -86.16 -10.33 -161.21
C ARG A 10 -84.74 -10.37 -160.59
N GLY A 11 -83.81 -9.47 -160.92
CA GLY A 11 -82.61 -9.25 -160.10
C GLY A 11 -81.42 -8.60 -160.81
N TYR A 12 -80.32 -8.41 -160.07
CA TYR A 12 -79.02 -7.98 -160.60
C TYR A 12 -78.29 -9.16 -161.25
N ASP A 13 -77.52 -8.89 -162.32
CA ASP A 13 -76.66 -9.89 -162.97
C ASP A 13 -75.53 -10.35 -162.03
N LYS A 14 -75.63 -11.60 -161.57
CA LYS A 14 -74.74 -12.19 -160.55
C LYS A 14 -73.26 -12.17 -160.96
N GLU A 15 -72.94 -12.41 -162.24
CA GLU A 15 -71.55 -12.48 -162.68
C GLU A 15 -70.85 -11.12 -162.70
N GLN A 16 -71.59 -10.05 -163.00
CA GLN A 16 -71.03 -8.70 -162.96
C GLN A 16 -70.83 -8.22 -161.52
N VAL A 17 -71.77 -8.53 -160.63
CA VAL A 17 -71.67 -8.22 -159.20
C VAL A 17 -70.48 -8.93 -158.58
N ASP A 18 -70.29 -10.23 -158.86
CA ASP A 18 -69.14 -11.00 -158.36
C ASP A 18 -67.80 -10.43 -158.87
N ARG A 19 -67.71 -10.00 -160.14
CA ARG A 19 -66.51 -9.33 -160.68
C ARG A 19 -66.23 -7.98 -160.00
N ALA A 20 -67.26 -7.18 -159.77
CA ALA A 20 -67.10 -5.91 -159.08
C ALA A 20 -66.68 -6.12 -157.61
N PHE A 21 -67.26 -7.11 -156.92
CA PHE A 21 -66.84 -7.50 -155.57
C PHE A 21 -65.40 -8.00 -155.54
N ALA A 22 -64.98 -8.81 -156.50
CA ALA A 22 -63.59 -9.27 -156.61
C ALA A 22 -62.63 -8.07 -156.81
N SER A 23 -62.98 -7.12 -157.68
CA SER A 23 -62.17 -5.90 -157.90
C SER A 23 -62.12 -5.00 -156.66
N ALA A 24 -63.23 -4.89 -155.93
CA ALA A 24 -63.33 -4.13 -154.68
C ALA A 24 -62.51 -4.81 -153.56
N GLN A 25 -62.54 -6.14 -153.48
CA GLN A 25 -61.71 -6.89 -152.54
C GLN A 25 -60.22 -6.73 -152.86
N GLN A 26 -59.84 -6.71 -154.14
CA GLN A 26 -58.45 -6.56 -154.57
C GLN A 26 -57.92 -5.13 -154.29
N THR A 27 -58.73 -4.09 -154.54
CA THR A 27 -58.40 -2.71 -154.17
C THR A 27 -58.32 -2.51 -152.66
N LEU A 28 -59.20 -3.17 -151.89
CA LEU A 28 -59.17 -3.10 -150.43
C LEU A 28 -57.95 -3.84 -149.85
N ALA A 29 -57.52 -4.94 -150.46
CA ALA A 29 -56.26 -5.60 -150.13
C ALA A 29 -55.04 -4.72 -150.43
N ALA A 30 -55.03 -4.03 -151.57
CA ALA A 30 -53.97 -3.09 -151.94
C ALA A 30 -53.89 -1.90 -150.96
N LEU A 31 -55.03 -1.31 -150.61
CA LEU A 31 -55.09 -0.23 -149.62
C LEU A 31 -54.61 -0.68 -148.24
N ARG A 32 -54.98 -1.89 -147.80
CA ARG A 32 -54.47 -2.47 -146.53
C ARG A 32 -52.96 -2.66 -146.55
N ALA A 33 -52.40 -3.12 -147.67
CA ALA A 33 -50.95 -3.26 -147.81
C ALA A 33 -50.24 -1.90 -147.75
N GLN A 34 -50.81 -0.88 -148.37
CA GLN A 34 -50.28 0.48 -148.35
C GLN A 34 -50.32 1.10 -146.94
N ILE A 35 -51.44 0.97 -146.22
CA ILE A 35 -51.56 1.44 -144.83
C ILE A 35 -50.51 0.77 -143.93
N LYS A 36 -50.25 -0.54 -144.12
CA LYS A 36 -49.21 -1.25 -143.38
C LYS A 36 -47.82 -0.67 -143.68
N GLN A 37 -47.52 -0.43 -144.95
CA GLN A 37 -46.24 0.15 -145.37
C GLN A 37 -46.05 1.57 -144.84
N ASP A 38 -47.10 2.39 -144.82
CA ASP A 38 -47.07 3.74 -144.26
C ASP A 38 -46.93 3.72 -142.74
N GLY A 39 -47.56 2.76 -142.06
CA GLY A 39 -47.39 2.52 -140.63
C GLY A 39 -45.95 2.17 -140.25
N ASP A 40 -45.31 1.28 -141.00
CA ASP A 40 -43.91 0.91 -140.79
C ASP A 40 -42.97 2.12 -141.02
N ARG A 41 -43.29 2.98 -141.99
CA ARG A 41 -42.52 4.19 -142.30
C ARG A 41 -42.65 5.26 -141.21
N LEU A 42 -43.85 5.41 -140.63
CA LEU A 42 -44.10 6.28 -139.48
C LEU A 42 -43.30 5.84 -138.25
N LEU A 43 -43.26 4.54 -137.95
CA LEU A 43 -42.46 4.01 -136.84
C LEU A 43 -40.96 4.28 -137.03
N GLN A 44 -40.44 4.11 -138.25
CA GLN A 44 -39.04 4.43 -138.55
C GLN A 44 -38.73 5.92 -138.43
N LEU A 45 -39.63 6.79 -138.89
CA LEU A 45 -39.48 8.24 -138.77
C LEU A 45 -39.51 8.68 -137.30
N GLN A 46 -40.40 8.10 -136.49
CA GLN A 46 -40.51 8.41 -135.07
C GLN A 46 -39.26 7.96 -134.31
N ALA A 47 -38.70 6.78 -134.63
CA ALA A 47 -37.42 6.34 -134.08
C ALA A 47 -36.26 7.29 -134.43
N LYS A 48 -36.17 7.74 -135.69
CA LYS A 48 -35.14 8.71 -136.12
C LYS A 48 -35.30 10.07 -135.42
N LEU A 49 -36.54 10.53 -135.23
CA LEU A 49 -36.80 11.79 -134.54
C LEU A 49 -36.43 11.73 -133.05
N GLN A 50 -36.67 10.57 -132.41
CA GLN A 50 -36.24 10.33 -131.03
C GLN A 50 -34.71 10.32 -130.91
N GLU A 51 -34.01 9.71 -131.87
CA GLU A 51 -32.54 9.65 -131.89
C GLU A 51 -31.92 11.05 -132.11
N GLU A 52 -32.45 11.84 -133.04
CA GLU A 52 -32.02 13.22 -133.27
C GLU A 52 -32.32 14.13 -132.06
N ARG A 53 -33.46 13.94 -131.38
CA ARG A 53 -33.79 14.67 -130.15
C ARG A 53 -32.81 14.35 -129.01
N ASN A 54 -32.44 13.08 -128.85
CA ASN A 54 -31.44 12.67 -127.85
C ASN A 54 -30.05 13.24 -128.17
N ARG A 55 -29.66 13.27 -129.47
CA ARG A 55 -28.41 13.91 -129.91
C ARG A 55 -28.40 15.42 -129.64
N GLN A 56 -29.47 16.14 -129.94
CA GLN A 56 -29.53 17.59 -129.65
C GLN A 56 -29.51 17.90 -128.15
N SER A 57 -30.18 17.08 -127.32
CA SER A 57 -30.10 17.21 -125.85
C SER A 57 -28.67 17.04 -125.35
N SER A 58 -27.92 16.06 -125.86
CA SER A 58 -26.53 15.80 -125.44
C SER A 58 -25.53 16.92 -125.78
N LYS A 59 -25.77 17.70 -126.85
CA LYS A 59 -24.85 18.78 -127.29
C LYS A 59 -24.99 20.07 -126.47
N ASN A 60 -26.11 20.26 -125.77
CA ASN A 60 -26.36 21.45 -124.95
C ASN A 60 -25.94 21.28 -123.46
N HIS A 61 -25.28 20.17 -123.10
CA HIS A 61 -24.98 19.80 -121.70
C HIS A 61 -23.49 19.84 -121.30
N THR A 62 -22.58 20.41 -122.08
CA THR A 62 -21.15 20.09 -121.92
C THR A 62 -20.28 21.10 -121.14
N PHE A 63 -20.74 22.32 -120.83
CA PHE A 63 -19.92 23.27 -120.02
C PHE A 63 -20.71 24.14 -119.02
N ALA A 64 -21.81 24.77 -119.42
CA ALA A 64 -22.62 25.60 -118.51
C ALA A 64 -23.31 24.78 -117.40
N SER A 65 -23.81 23.58 -117.73
CA SER A 65 -24.38 22.64 -116.77
C SER A 65 -23.33 21.99 -115.87
N LEU A 66 -22.08 21.85 -116.32
CA LEU A 66 -20.99 21.35 -115.48
C LEU A 66 -20.62 22.38 -114.40
N GLY A 67 -20.57 23.67 -114.75
CA GLY A 67 -20.35 24.76 -113.79
C GLY A 67 -21.51 24.92 -112.80
N ALA A 68 -22.76 24.84 -113.27
CA ALA A 68 -23.94 24.88 -112.41
C ALA A 68 -24.04 23.66 -111.47
N ASN A 69 -23.70 22.46 -111.96
CA ASN A 69 -23.64 21.25 -111.14
C ASN A 69 -22.49 21.33 -110.11
N ALA A 70 -21.31 21.83 -110.50
CA ALA A 70 -20.21 22.03 -109.56
C ALA A 70 -20.53 23.05 -108.47
N GLN A 71 -21.20 24.17 -108.80
CA GLN A 71 -21.68 25.14 -107.81
C GLN A 71 -22.77 24.54 -106.89
N GLN A 72 -23.70 23.77 -107.44
CA GLN A 72 -24.71 23.07 -106.65
C GLN A 72 -24.08 22.02 -105.73
N MET A 73 -23.07 21.28 -106.21
CA MET A 73 -22.33 20.30 -105.41
C MET A 73 -21.54 21.00 -104.30
N LEU A 74 -20.84 22.10 -104.59
CA LEU A 74 -20.15 22.91 -103.59
C LEU A 74 -21.12 23.47 -102.55
N ALA A 75 -22.24 24.06 -102.98
CA ALA A 75 -23.26 24.56 -102.06
C ALA A 75 -23.85 23.44 -101.20
N SER A 76 -24.10 22.25 -101.77
CA SER A 76 -24.56 21.09 -101.02
C SER A 76 -23.50 20.54 -100.06
N ALA A 77 -22.22 20.60 -100.43
CA ALA A 77 -21.11 20.16 -99.60
C ALA A 77 -20.86 21.13 -98.44
N GLU A 78 -20.97 22.44 -98.68
CA GLU A 78 -20.94 23.49 -97.65
C GLU A 78 -22.13 23.35 -96.69
N GLN A 79 -23.33 23.13 -97.21
CA GLN A 79 -24.51 22.86 -96.39
C GLN A 79 -24.33 21.58 -95.55
N THR A 80 -23.82 20.50 -96.14
CA THR A 80 -23.58 19.24 -95.42
C THR A 80 -22.48 19.39 -94.37
N SER A 81 -21.43 20.17 -94.66
CA SER A 81 -20.33 20.42 -93.72
C SER A 81 -20.75 21.33 -92.57
N THR A 82 -21.56 22.36 -92.84
CA THR A 82 -22.12 23.22 -91.78
C THR A 82 -23.08 22.43 -90.90
N GLU A 83 -23.96 21.59 -91.48
CA GLU A 83 -24.83 20.70 -90.72
C GLU A 83 -24.03 19.67 -89.89
N LEU A 84 -22.97 19.09 -90.45
CA LEU A 84 -22.09 18.18 -89.71
C LEU A 84 -21.37 18.89 -88.55
N LEU A 85 -20.89 20.11 -88.77
CA LEU A 85 -20.24 20.91 -87.72
C LEU A 85 -21.22 21.29 -86.62
N GLU A 86 -22.45 21.69 -86.96
CA GLU A 86 -23.47 22.00 -85.96
C GLU A 86 -23.90 20.75 -85.18
N ARG A 87 -24.03 19.60 -85.87
CA ARG A 87 -24.28 18.31 -85.20
C ARG A 87 -23.13 17.93 -84.27
N ALA A 88 -21.88 18.06 -84.72
CA ALA A 88 -20.71 17.78 -83.89
C ALA A 88 -20.64 18.72 -82.67
N LYS A 89 -20.97 20.01 -82.83
CA LYS A 89 -21.08 20.96 -81.71
C LYS A 89 -22.20 20.58 -80.75
N GLN A 90 -23.36 20.19 -81.26
CA GLN A 90 -24.50 19.75 -80.45
C GLN A 90 -24.17 18.46 -79.67
N ASP A 91 -23.54 17.49 -80.32
CA ASP A 91 -23.12 16.23 -79.70
C ASP A 91 -22.04 16.47 -78.64
N ALA A 92 -21.06 17.35 -78.91
CA ALA A 92 -20.04 17.75 -77.94
C ALA A 92 -20.66 18.48 -76.74
N ALA A 93 -21.62 19.38 -76.97
CA ALA A 93 -22.34 20.09 -75.91
C ALA A 93 -23.17 19.12 -75.04
N SER A 94 -23.89 18.19 -75.67
CA SER A 94 -24.67 17.15 -75.01
C SER A 94 -23.79 16.22 -74.17
N THR A 95 -22.65 15.79 -74.71
CA THR A 95 -21.68 14.96 -74.01
C THR A 95 -21.09 15.70 -72.82
N ARG A 96 -20.72 16.97 -72.97
CA ARG A 96 -20.20 17.80 -71.87
C ARG A 96 -21.26 18.01 -70.78
N ALA A 97 -22.52 18.25 -71.16
CA ALA A 97 -23.61 18.39 -70.20
C ALA A 97 -23.85 17.09 -69.42
N SER A 98 -23.86 15.95 -70.12
CA SER A 98 -24.01 14.63 -69.51
C SER A 98 -22.86 14.29 -68.57
N ALA A 99 -21.62 14.54 -68.99
CA ALA A 99 -20.43 14.32 -68.16
C ALA A 99 -20.43 15.23 -66.92
N LYS A 100 -20.85 16.49 -67.05
CA LYS A 100 -20.99 17.41 -65.92
C LYS A 100 -22.05 16.93 -64.92
N ALA A 101 -23.22 16.50 -65.40
CA ALA A 101 -24.28 15.96 -64.54
C ALA A 101 -23.83 14.68 -63.80
N GLN A 102 -23.10 13.79 -64.49
CA GLN A 102 -22.51 12.60 -63.86
C GLN A 102 -21.46 12.97 -62.81
N ALA A 103 -20.58 13.93 -63.10
CA ALA A 103 -19.58 14.40 -62.14
C ALA A 103 -20.24 15.05 -60.90
N GLU A 104 -21.27 15.87 -61.09
CA GLU A 104 -22.03 16.46 -59.97
C GLU A 104 -22.71 15.38 -59.13
N THR A 105 -23.30 14.36 -59.77
CA THR A 105 -23.90 13.21 -59.06
C THR A 105 -22.85 12.45 -58.25
N LEU A 106 -21.68 12.18 -58.85
CA LEU A 106 -20.58 11.49 -58.15
C LEU A 106 -20.05 12.30 -56.97
N ILE A 107 -19.88 13.62 -57.13
CA ILE A 107 -19.45 14.50 -56.06
C ILE A 107 -20.49 14.54 -54.93
N ASN A 108 -21.78 14.60 -55.26
CA ASN A 108 -22.84 14.59 -54.25
C ASN A 108 -22.88 13.24 -53.50
N ASN A 109 -22.74 12.13 -54.20
CA ASN A 109 -22.66 10.81 -53.58
C ASN A 109 -21.42 10.70 -52.68
N ALA A 110 -20.24 11.11 -53.15
CA ALA A 110 -19.02 11.10 -52.36
C ALA A 110 -19.13 11.98 -51.10
N LYS A 111 -19.84 13.12 -51.19
CA LYS A 111 -20.13 13.97 -50.02
C LYS A 111 -21.06 13.29 -49.03
N LEU A 112 -22.11 12.60 -49.50
CA LEU A 112 -23.02 11.85 -48.64
C LEU A 112 -22.29 10.69 -47.95
N ASP A 113 -21.49 9.94 -48.69
CA ASP A 113 -20.70 8.83 -48.14
C ASP A 113 -19.70 9.32 -47.09
N ALA A 114 -19.03 10.45 -47.35
CA ALA A 114 -18.13 11.09 -46.38
C ALA A 114 -18.88 11.54 -45.12
N GLN A 115 -20.08 12.11 -45.26
CA GLN A 115 -20.90 12.52 -44.13
C GLN A 115 -21.33 11.31 -43.30
N HIS A 116 -21.82 10.24 -43.95
CA HIS A 116 -22.18 9.01 -43.26
C HIS A 116 -21.00 8.39 -42.52
N LEU A 117 -19.82 8.39 -43.12
CA LEU A 117 -18.61 7.89 -42.45
C LEU A 117 -18.25 8.73 -41.22
N LEU A 118 -18.39 10.06 -41.29
CA LEU A 118 -18.15 10.95 -40.15
C LEU A 118 -19.19 10.73 -39.05
N ASP A 119 -20.47 10.61 -39.40
CA ASP A 119 -21.54 10.36 -38.45
C ASP A 119 -21.35 9.00 -37.75
N ASP A 120 -20.98 7.95 -38.50
CA ASP A 120 -20.67 6.62 -37.96
C ASP A 120 -19.44 6.64 -37.05
N ALA A 121 -18.40 7.38 -37.43
CA ALA A 121 -17.20 7.53 -36.61
C ALA A 121 -17.50 8.29 -35.32
N GLN A 122 -18.31 9.36 -35.40
CA GLN A 122 -18.75 10.14 -34.24
C GLN A 122 -19.60 9.29 -33.30
N ALA A 123 -20.58 8.55 -33.81
CA ALA A 123 -21.43 7.67 -33.01
C ALA A 123 -20.61 6.58 -32.29
N LYS A 124 -19.59 6.02 -32.96
CA LYS A 124 -18.65 5.07 -32.34
C LYS A 124 -17.81 5.73 -31.25
N ALA A 125 -17.29 6.94 -31.50
CA ALA A 125 -16.52 7.69 -30.50
C ALA A 125 -17.37 8.01 -29.26
N ASP A 126 -18.61 8.46 -29.45
CA ASP A 126 -19.55 8.74 -28.36
C ASP A 126 -19.88 7.47 -27.56
N THR A 127 -20.03 6.34 -28.24
CA THR A 127 -20.25 5.04 -27.58
C THR A 127 -19.04 4.61 -26.76
N ILE A 128 -17.84 4.71 -27.31
CA ILE A 128 -16.59 4.33 -26.61
C ILE A 128 -16.38 5.23 -25.39
N THR A 129 -16.52 6.55 -25.56
CA THR A 129 -16.35 7.52 -24.47
C THR A 129 -17.43 7.36 -23.40
N GLY A 130 -18.68 7.10 -23.78
CA GLY A 130 -19.77 6.78 -22.85
C GLY A 130 -19.49 5.49 -22.05
N ASN A 131 -19.06 4.42 -22.71
CA ASN A 131 -18.70 3.17 -22.04
C ASN A 131 -17.52 3.34 -21.08
N ALA A 132 -16.47 4.04 -21.51
CA ALA A 132 -15.31 4.33 -20.66
C ALA A 132 -15.71 5.16 -19.43
N THR A 133 -16.58 6.16 -19.61
CA THR A 133 -17.09 6.99 -18.50
C THR A 133 -17.92 6.17 -17.52
N ASN A 134 -18.82 5.32 -18.01
CA ASN A 134 -19.65 4.45 -17.17
C ASN A 134 -18.81 3.43 -16.40
N GLN A 135 -17.80 2.84 -17.04
CA GLN A 135 -16.85 1.94 -16.38
C GLN A 135 -16.04 2.68 -15.30
N ALA A 136 -15.53 3.87 -15.59
CA ALA A 136 -14.81 4.69 -14.61
C ALA A 136 -15.70 5.06 -13.41
N GLN A 137 -16.95 5.43 -13.65
CA GLN A 137 -17.93 5.71 -12.59
C GLN A 137 -18.24 4.47 -11.74
N THR A 138 -18.36 3.31 -12.38
CA THR A 138 -18.60 2.04 -11.68
C THR A 138 -17.41 1.67 -10.79
N ILE A 139 -16.19 1.74 -11.34
CA ILE A 139 -14.95 1.44 -10.60
C ILE A 139 -14.78 2.40 -9.42
N THR A 140 -14.98 3.71 -9.64
CA THR A 140 -14.84 4.72 -8.57
C THR A 140 -15.90 4.53 -7.48
N THR A 141 -17.14 4.20 -7.84
CA THR A 141 -18.20 3.90 -6.86
C THR A 141 -17.90 2.64 -6.07
N SER A 142 -17.46 1.56 -6.72
CA SER A 142 -17.05 0.31 -6.04
C SER A 142 -15.89 0.56 -5.10
N ALA A 143 -14.84 1.24 -5.55
CA ALA A 143 -13.68 1.56 -4.72
C ALA A 143 -14.05 2.44 -3.51
N GLN A 144 -15.00 3.37 -3.66
CA GLN A 144 -15.52 4.15 -2.54
C GLN A 144 -16.30 3.29 -1.54
N GLN A 145 -17.11 2.36 -2.01
CA GLN A 145 -17.86 1.42 -1.16
C GLN A 145 -16.91 0.48 -0.40
N ASP A 146 -15.93 -0.10 -1.09
CA ASP A 146 -14.92 -0.98 -0.51
C ASP A 146 -14.09 -0.23 0.55
N ALA A 147 -13.67 0.99 0.25
CA ALA A 147 -12.95 1.84 1.20
C ALA A 147 -13.81 2.18 2.43
N ALA A 148 -15.11 2.43 2.25
CA ALA A 148 -16.02 2.69 3.36
C ALA A 148 -16.22 1.42 4.23
N GLN A 149 -16.37 0.26 3.60
CA GLN A 149 -16.49 -1.02 4.30
C GLN A 149 -15.22 -1.35 5.09
N LEU A 150 -14.04 -1.21 4.49
CA LEU A 150 -12.77 -1.44 5.16
C LEU A 150 -12.58 -0.50 6.36
N ARG A 151 -12.97 0.78 6.22
CA ARG A 151 -12.93 1.73 7.34
C ARG A 151 -13.87 1.34 8.46
N ALA A 152 -15.09 0.90 8.14
CA ALA A 152 -16.06 0.44 9.14
C ALA A 152 -15.58 -0.83 9.87
N GLU A 153 -15.04 -1.79 9.13
CA GLU A 153 -14.47 -3.02 9.70
C GLU A 153 -13.25 -2.72 10.58
N THR A 154 -12.33 -1.87 10.11
CA THR A 154 -11.17 -1.43 10.90
C THR A 154 -11.62 -0.72 12.17
N ALA A 155 -12.61 0.18 12.10
CA ALA A 155 -13.13 0.86 13.28
C ALA A 155 -13.75 -0.12 14.29
N LYS A 156 -14.44 -1.17 13.80
CA LYS A 156 -14.98 -2.24 14.64
C LYS A 156 -13.87 -3.03 15.32
N ILE A 157 -12.87 -3.50 14.58
CA ILE A 157 -11.73 -4.26 15.10
C ILE A 157 -10.98 -3.44 16.16
N VAL A 158 -10.71 -2.16 15.89
CA VAL A 158 -10.04 -1.26 16.85
C VAL A 158 -10.87 -1.10 18.13
N THR A 159 -12.19 -1.01 18.01
CA THR A 159 -13.08 -0.91 19.17
C THR A 159 -13.07 -2.20 19.99
N GLU A 160 -13.17 -3.37 19.34
CA GLU A 160 -13.11 -4.68 19.99
C GLU A 160 -11.75 -4.91 20.66
N GLN A 161 -10.65 -4.54 19.99
CA GLN A 161 -9.30 -4.63 20.55
C GLN A 161 -9.14 -3.72 21.78
N ARG A 162 -9.64 -2.47 21.73
CA ARG A 162 -9.63 -1.58 22.90
C ARG A 162 -10.42 -2.16 24.06
N GLN A 163 -11.62 -2.69 23.81
CA GLN A 163 -12.43 -3.32 24.85
C GLN A 163 -11.73 -4.55 25.46
N SER A 164 -11.05 -5.36 24.64
CA SER A 164 -10.27 -6.50 25.12
C SER A 164 -9.12 -6.04 26.03
N VAL A 165 -8.36 -5.04 25.60
CA VAL A 165 -7.24 -4.48 26.38
C VAL A 165 -7.74 -3.84 27.67
N ASP A 166 -8.87 -3.12 27.64
CA ASP A 166 -9.47 -2.51 28.83
C ASP A 166 -9.92 -3.58 29.84
N LEU A 167 -10.48 -4.70 29.35
CA LEU A 167 -10.85 -5.83 30.19
C LEU A 167 -9.62 -6.51 30.81
N GLU A 168 -8.58 -6.76 30.01
CA GLU A 168 -7.31 -7.33 30.50
C GLU A 168 -6.64 -6.43 31.54
N LEU A 169 -6.62 -5.11 31.30
CA LEU A 169 -6.09 -4.13 32.23
C LEU A 169 -6.89 -4.10 33.53
N THR A 170 -8.22 -4.18 33.43
CA THR A 170 -9.11 -4.24 34.61
C THR A 170 -8.86 -5.52 35.41
N ASN A 171 -8.81 -6.68 34.74
CA ASN A 171 -8.52 -7.97 35.38
C ASN A 171 -7.13 -7.97 36.04
N SER A 172 -6.12 -7.41 35.37
CA SER A 172 -4.76 -7.30 35.90
C SER A 172 -4.71 -6.42 37.16
N ARG A 173 -5.43 -5.29 37.15
CA ARG A 173 -5.56 -4.40 38.30
C ARG A 173 -6.27 -5.09 39.47
N GLU A 174 -7.38 -5.77 39.22
CA GLU A 174 -8.10 -6.52 40.26
C GLU A 174 -7.26 -7.65 40.84
N GLU A 175 -6.52 -8.39 40.02
CA GLU A 175 -5.59 -9.41 40.50
C GLU A 175 -4.47 -8.81 41.34
N HIS A 176 -3.88 -7.70 40.89
CA HIS A 176 -2.84 -7.01 41.63
C HIS A 176 -3.37 -6.51 42.98
N GLU A 177 -4.57 -5.93 43.02
CA GLU A 177 -5.22 -5.50 44.26
C GLU A 177 -5.47 -6.68 45.21
N LYS A 178 -5.97 -7.81 44.70
CA LYS A 178 -6.13 -9.05 45.49
C LYS A 178 -4.81 -9.57 46.04
N ARG A 179 -3.74 -9.57 45.23
CA ARG A 179 -2.39 -9.98 45.65
C ARG A 179 -1.88 -9.06 46.77
N MET A 180 -1.98 -7.75 46.60
CA MET A 180 -1.61 -6.76 47.61
C MET A 180 -2.40 -6.93 48.90
N ALA A 181 -3.71 -7.16 48.81
CA ALA A 181 -4.56 -7.42 49.97
C ALA A 181 -4.15 -8.72 50.69
N SER A 182 -3.85 -9.78 49.94
CA SER A 182 -3.38 -11.05 50.50
C SER A 182 -2.00 -10.91 51.18
N GLU A 183 -1.08 -10.17 50.57
CA GLU A 183 0.24 -9.90 51.16
C GLU A 183 0.13 -9.08 52.43
N ARG A 184 -0.70 -8.03 52.44
CA ARG A 184 -0.99 -7.24 53.65
C ARG A 184 -1.60 -8.10 54.75
N ALA A 185 -2.58 -8.94 54.44
CA ALA A 185 -3.19 -9.85 55.41
C ALA A 185 -2.17 -10.88 55.95
N LYS A 186 -1.24 -11.34 55.11
CA LYS A 186 -0.15 -12.22 55.54
C LYS A 186 0.82 -11.51 56.48
N GLN A 187 1.26 -10.30 56.13
CA GLN A 187 2.12 -9.48 56.97
C GLN A 187 1.47 -9.16 58.30
N GLU A 188 0.18 -8.82 58.31
CA GLU A 188 -0.57 -8.54 59.53
C GLU A 188 -0.67 -9.77 60.44
N ARG A 189 -0.87 -10.98 59.87
CA ARG A 189 -0.78 -12.24 60.61
C ARG A 189 0.61 -12.51 61.16
N GLU A 190 1.66 -12.33 60.36
CA GLU A 190 3.04 -12.54 60.80
C GLU A 190 3.41 -11.57 61.94
N ILE A 191 2.97 -10.31 61.87
CA ILE A 191 3.14 -9.33 62.95
C ILE A 191 2.38 -9.76 64.20
N ALA A 192 1.12 -10.19 64.07
CA ALA A 192 0.33 -10.67 65.21
C ALA A 192 0.97 -11.92 65.86
N GLU A 193 1.48 -12.85 65.05
CA GLU A 193 2.21 -14.02 65.55
C GLU A 193 3.51 -13.62 66.26
N MET A 194 4.28 -12.67 65.73
CA MET A 194 5.49 -12.15 66.38
C MET A 194 5.15 -11.47 67.71
N GLN A 195 4.09 -10.67 67.77
CA GLN A 195 3.62 -10.04 69.00
C GLN A 195 3.17 -11.08 70.04
N ALA A 196 2.45 -12.12 69.60
CA ALA A 196 2.04 -13.22 70.47
C ALA A 196 3.25 -14.00 71.01
N LYS A 197 4.22 -14.33 70.16
CA LYS A 197 5.48 -14.98 70.56
C LYS A 197 6.29 -14.12 71.53
N ALA A 198 6.43 -12.83 71.26
CA ALA A 198 7.10 -11.89 72.16
C ALA A 198 6.40 -11.81 73.52
N THR A 199 5.06 -11.74 73.53
CA THR A 199 4.27 -11.74 74.77
C THR A 199 4.43 -13.04 75.55
N GLN A 200 4.44 -14.19 74.87
CA GLN A 200 4.69 -15.49 75.50
C GLN A 200 6.10 -15.59 76.06
N GLN A 201 7.11 -15.08 75.34
CA GLN A 201 8.49 -15.02 75.83
C GLN A 201 8.60 -14.16 77.08
N ILE A 202 8.01 -12.95 77.08
CA ILE A 202 7.97 -12.07 78.26
C ILE A 202 7.27 -12.77 79.43
N ALA A 203 6.14 -13.44 79.20
CA ALA A 203 5.44 -14.19 80.24
C ALA A 203 6.29 -15.34 80.80
N SER A 204 7.00 -16.08 79.93
CA SER A 204 7.90 -17.16 80.35
C SER A 204 9.10 -16.63 81.16
N GLN A 205 9.72 -15.53 80.73
CA GLN A 205 10.80 -14.86 81.44
C GLN A 205 10.34 -14.33 82.81
N ARG A 206 9.14 -13.74 82.89
CA ARG A 206 8.57 -13.32 84.18
C ARG A 206 8.32 -14.49 85.10
N ARG A 207 7.86 -15.62 84.57
CA ARG A 207 7.62 -16.84 85.35
C ARG A 207 8.92 -17.40 85.90
N SER A 208 9.94 -17.55 85.07
CA SER A 208 11.26 -18.04 85.51
C SER A 208 11.90 -17.09 86.52
N ALA A 209 11.84 -15.77 86.28
CA ALA A 209 12.34 -14.78 87.24
C ALA A 209 11.59 -14.85 88.58
N ASN A 210 10.26 -15.03 88.57
CA ASN A 210 9.47 -15.19 89.80
C ASN A 210 9.81 -16.50 90.53
N GLU A 211 10.04 -17.59 89.80
CA GLU A 211 10.47 -18.87 90.38
C GLU A 211 11.87 -18.77 91.00
N GLU A 212 12.81 -18.07 90.37
CA GLU A 212 14.13 -17.77 90.92
C GLU A 212 14.04 -16.89 92.17
N ILE A 213 13.23 -15.82 92.14
CA ILE A 213 12.98 -14.98 93.31
C ILE A 213 12.38 -15.82 94.45
N ALA A 214 11.45 -16.73 94.17
CA ALA A 214 10.86 -17.60 95.17
C ALA A 214 11.90 -18.58 95.77
N LYS A 215 12.77 -19.17 94.95
CA LYS A 215 13.89 -20.01 95.40
C LYS A 215 14.85 -19.23 96.28
N LEU A 216 15.32 -18.07 95.82
CA LEU A 216 16.21 -17.20 96.59
C LEU A 216 15.58 -16.77 97.93
N LYS A 217 14.27 -16.48 97.95
CA LYS A 217 13.54 -16.19 99.19
C LYS A 217 13.47 -17.41 100.12
N SER A 218 13.23 -18.61 99.58
CA SER A 218 13.22 -19.84 100.37
C SER A 218 14.60 -20.12 100.96
N GLU A 219 15.64 -20.10 100.13
CA GLU A 219 17.03 -20.28 100.55
C GLU A 219 17.43 -19.25 101.60
N SER A 220 17.05 -17.98 101.41
CA SER A 220 17.28 -16.93 102.40
C SER A 220 16.53 -17.19 103.72
N ASN A 221 15.28 -17.63 103.67
CA ASN A 221 14.52 -18.02 104.87
C ASN A 221 15.15 -19.22 105.58
N ASP A 222 15.59 -20.24 104.84
CA ASP A 222 16.25 -21.42 105.39
C ASP A 222 17.59 -21.03 106.04
N GLN A 223 18.35 -20.13 105.40
CA GLN A 223 19.57 -19.55 105.98
C GLN A 223 19.28 -18.75 107.25
N ILE A 224 18.21 -17.94 107.27
CA ILE A 224 17.78 -17.20 108.47
C ILE A 224 17.40 -18.18 109.58
N GLN A 225 16.63 -19.24 109.27
CA GLN A 225 16.25 -20.25 110.26
C GLN A 225 17.46 -21.02 110.78
N ALA A 226 18.39 -21.40 109.91
CA ALA A 226 19.64 -22.06 110.28
C ALA A 226 20.49 -21.16 111.18
N ALA A 227 20.65 -19.88 110.83
CA ALA A 227 21.36 -18.89 111.62
C ALA A 227 20.70 -18.66 112.99
N LEU A 228 19.35 -18.60 113.04
CA LEU A 228 18.61 -18.50 114.30
C LEU A 228 18.75 -19.77 115.15
N ALA A 229 18.72 -20.95 114.54
CA ALA A 229 18.94 -22.23 115.24
C ALA A 229 20.36 -22.31 115.79
N GLU A 230 21.36 -21.88 115.02
CA GLU A 230 22.76 -21.81 115.45
C GLU A 230 22.92 -20.77 116.57
N ALA A 231 22.28 -19.60 116.47
CA ALA A 231 22.29 -18.59 117.52
C ALA A 231 21.62 -19.11 118.81
N ASN A 232 20.49 -19.82 118.70
CA ASN A 232 19.82 -20.45 119.84
C ASN A 232 20.66 -21.58 120.45
N LYS A 233 21.35 -22.38 119.62
CA LYS A 233 22.30 -23.39 120.07
C LYS A 233 23.47 -22.74 120.79
N LYS A 234 24.10 -21.71 120.22
CA LYS A 234 25.15 -20.93 120.90
C LYS A 234 24.65 -20.31 122.20
N LEU A 235 23.44 -19.79 122.24
CA LEU A 235 22.83 -19.27 123.47
C LEU A 235 22.60 -20.37 124.50
N SER A 236 22.19 -21.58 124.07
CA SER A 236 22.07 -22.76 124.92
C SER A 236 23.43 -23.22 125.43
N ASP A 237 24.43 -23.31 124.56
CA ASP A 237 25.81 -23.67 124.90
C ASP A 237 26.40 -22.64 125.87
N VAL A 238 26.11 -21.34 125.66
CA VAL A 238 26.47 -20.27 126.61
C VAL A 238 25.71 -20.42 127.92
N ARG A 239 24.41 -20.77 127.93
CA ARG A 239 23.67 -21.04 129.17
C ARG A 239 24.22 -22.26 129.91
N GLU A 240 24.57 -23.32 129.20
CA GLU A 240 25.18 -24.51 129.75
C GLU A 240 26.58 -24.20 130.29
N GLN A 241 27.38 -23.45 129.53
CA GLN A 241 28.70 -22.98 129.90
C GLN A 241 28.63 -22.01 131.07
N VAL A 242 27.61 -21.15 131.16
CA VAL A 242 27.34 -20.28 132.32
C VAL A 242 26.88 -21.12 133.51
N SER A 243 26.11 -22.20 133.32
CA SER A 243 25.74 -23.11 134.41
C SER A 243 26.95 -23.92 134.92
N LYS A 244 27.80 -24.37 134.00
CA LYS A 244 29.09 -25.01 134.29
C LYS A 244 30.03 -24.02 134.95
N MET A 245 30.10 -22.77 134.47
CA MET A 245 30.84 -21.69 135.11
C MET A 245 30.27 -21.32 136.47
N MET A 246 28.96 -21.39 136.70
CA MET A 246 28.35 -21.15 138.02
C MET A 246 28.69 -22.29 138.99
N ALA A 247 28.59 -23.54 138.53
CA ALA A 247 28.99 -24.71 139.32
C ALA A 247 30.50 -24.74 139.59
N ASP A 248 31.30 -24.37 138.59
CA ASP A 248 32.75 -24.20 138.70
C ASP A 248 33.10 -22.95 139.50
N ALA A 249 32.31 -21.88 139.47
CA ALA A 249 32.52 -20.68 140.29
C ALA A 249 32.11 -20.92 141.74
N GLN A 250 31.15 -21.79 142.04
CA GLN A 250 30.84 -22.23 143.41
C GLN A 250 31.94 -23.16 143.94
N ARG A 251 32.49 -24.04 143.10
CA ARG A 251 33.65 -24.89 143.46
C ARG A 251 34.92 -24.06 143.60
N ARG A 252 35.18 -23.15 142.66
CA ARG A 252 36.27 -22.18 142.69
C ARG A 252 36.07 -21.13 143.77
N ALA A 253 34.87 -20.79 144.24
CA ALA A 253 34.72 -19.93 145.41
C ALA A 253 35.26 -20.62 146.68
N GLY A 254 35.17 -21.95 146.76
CA GLY A 254 35.86 -22.75 147.77
C GLY A 254 37.38 -22.81 147.53
N GLU A 255 37.81 -23.03 146.29
CA GLU A 255 39.24 -23.13 145.95
C GLU A 255 39.96 -21.76 145.87
N ILE A 256 39.26 -20.63 145.72
CA ILE A 256 39.81 -19.27 145.60
C ILE A 256 40.23 -18.71 146.96
N ILE A 257 39.60 -19.13 148.07
CA ILE A 257 40.10 -18.78 149.41
C ILE A 257 41.46 -19.45 149.67
N ASP A 258 41.66 -20.67 149.17
CA ASP A 258 42.89 -21.44 149.36
C ASP A 258 43.96 -21.15 148.27
N ALA A 259 43.54 -20.83 147.04
CA ALA A 259 44.43 -20.48 145.92
C ALA A 259 44.80 -18.99 145.87
N ALA A 260 44.07 -18.07 146.51
CA ALA A 260 44.48 -16.66 146.61
C ALA A 260 45.80 -16.46 147.39
N LYS A 261 46.20 -17.44 148.22
CA LYS A 261 47.54 -17.49 148.83
C LYS A 261 48.62 -18.08 147.93
N ALA A 262 48.26 -18.83 146.89
CA ALA A 262 49.21 -19.51 145.99
C ALA A 262 49.36 -18.82 144.61
N LYS A 263 48.35 -18.07 144.14
CA LYS A 263 48.30 -17.39 142.83
C LYS A 263 48.90 -15.98 142.78
N ALA A 264 49.63 -15.55 143.81
CA ALA A 264 50.50 -14.37 143.72
C ALA A 264 51.83 -14.70 143.00
N GLN A 265 52.16 -15.98 142.86
CA GLN A 265 53.50 -16.41 142.44
C GLN A 265 53.57 -16.92 141.00
N GLU A 266 52.46 -17.33 140.39
CA GLU A 266 52.59 -18.19 139.22
C GLU A 266 52.65 -17.43 137.89
N ILE A 267 51.89 -16.37 137.62
CA ILE A 267 51.74 -15.97 136.21
C ILE A 267 51.42 -14.48 136.05
N ARG A 268 52.32 -13.52 135.76
CA ARG A 268 53.74 -13.47 135.36
C ARG A 268 54.22 -14.19 134.09
N ASP A 269 53.63 -15.31 133.69
CA ASP A 269 54.23 -16.20 132.68
C ASP A 269 53.29 -16.47 131.48
N ASP A 270 52.25 -15.65 131.26
CA ASP A 270 51.28 -15.90 130.17
C ASP A 270 50.82 -14.60 129.47
N ALA A 271 51.77 -13.69 129.29
CA ALA A 271 51.68 -12.53 128.40
C ALA A 271 52.24 -12.82 126.99
N GLU A 272 52.71 -14.05 126.73
CA GLU A 272 53.51 -14.39 125.55
C GLU A 272 52.71 -14.98 124.38
N VAL A 273 51.48 -15.44 124.58
CA VAL A 273 50.68 -16.07 123.50
C VAL A 273 49.88 -15.05 122.65
N ARG A 274 49.74 -13.79 123.08
CA ARG A 274 48.91 -12.78 122.38
C ARG A 274 49.62 -12.01 121.26
N HIS A 275 50.92 -12.18 121.07
CA HIS A 275 51.71 -11.45 120.05
C HIS A 275 51.78 -12.18 118.71
N THR A 276 51.68 -13.52 118.70
CA THR A 276 51.94 -14.34 117.50
C THR A 276 50.74 -14.56 116.58
N GLN A 277 49.51 -14.29 117.03
CA GLN A 277 48.31 -14.45 116.18
C GLN A 277 48.03 -13.21 115.31
N THR A 278 48.29 -12.00 115.82
CA THR A 278 47.87 -10.74 115.15
C THR A 278 48.80 -10.32 114.01
N MET A 279 50.02 -10.86 113.92
CA MET A 279 50.98 -10.51 112.87
C MET A 279 50.91 -11.37 111.60
N SER A 280 50.08 -12.41 111.57
CA SER A 280 49.92 -13.27 110.39
C SER A 280 48.81 -12.79 109.43
N GLN A 281 47.79 -12.09 109.94
CA GLN A 281 46.60 -11.74 109.15
C GLN A 281 46.68 -10.39 108.41
N VAL A 282 47.57 -9.48 108.82
CA VAL A 282 47.62 -8.12 108.24
C VAL A 282 48.51 -8.02 106.98
N ASN A 283 49.40 -8.98 106.73
CA ASN A 283 50.29 -8.97 105.55
C ASN A 283 49.70 -9.62 104.30
N ALA A 284 48.58 -10.35 104.38
CA ALA A 284 47.95 -11.00 103.24
C ALA A 284 46.96 -10.10 102.48
N GLU A 285 46.28 -9.17 103.17
CA GLU A 285 45.22 -8.34 102.57
C GLU A 285 45.75 -7.16 101.74
N VAL A 286 47.02 -6.76 101.91
CA VAL A 286 47.56 -5.57 101.22
C VAL A 286 48.09 -5.88 99.81
N GLU A 287 48.52 -7.12 99.53
CA GLU A 287 48.99 -7.55 98.20
C GLU A 287 47.84 -7.94 97.25
N GLN A 288 46.72 -8.44 97.79
CA GLN A 288 45.56 -8.86 96.98
C GLN A 288 44.82 -7.67 96.32
N ILE A 289 44.85 -6.49 96.96
CA ILE A 289 44.16 -5.28 96.46
C ILE A 289 44.97 -4.59 95.33
N ARG A 290 46.29 -4.79 95.24
CA ARG A 290 47.12 -4.21 94.18
C ARG A 290 47.04 -4.97 92.86
N THR A 291 46.79 -6.28 92.89
CA THR A 291 46.64 -7.10 91.67
C THR A 291 45.30 -6.90 90.96
N ASP A 292 44.22 -6.67 91.71
CA ASP A 292 42.88 -6.58 91.14
C ASP A 292 42.60 -5.26 90.41
N ILE A 293 43.28 -4.16 90.80
CA ILE A 293 43.14 -2.84 90.15
C ILE A 293 43.92 -2.76 88.83
N ALA A 294 45.04 -3.46 88.70
CA ALA A 294 45.82 -3.51 87.45
C ALA A 294 45.13 -4.38 86.37
N ALA A 295 44.49 -5.48 86.76
CA ALA A 295 43.79 -6.37 85.84
C ALA A 295 42.56 -5.70 85.18
N GLN A 296 41.87 -4.80 85.88
CA GLN A 296 40.70 -4.09 85.34
C GLN A 296 41.05 -3.01 84.31
N GLN A 297 42.25 -2.43 84.35
CA GLN A 297 42.69 -1.43 83.36
C GLN A 297 43.18 -2.06 82.05
N ASP A 298 43.72 -3.29 82.09
CA ASP A 298 44.14 -4.05 80.91
C ASP A 298 42.94 -4.69 80.15
N GLU A 299 41.87 -5.04 80.86
CA GLU A 299 40.66 -5.63 80.23
C GLU A 299 39.81 -4.56 79.51
N ALA A 300 39.82 -3.31 79.99
CA ALA A 300 39.14 -2.19 79.36
C ALA A 300 39.85 -1.71 78.08
N THR A 301 41.20 -1.72 78.04
CA THR A 301 41.97 -1.37 76.84
C THR A 301 41.89 -2.45 75.76
N LYS A 302 41.84 -3.75 76.11
CA LYS A 302 41.61 -4.85 75.15
C LYS A 302 40.26 -4.78 74.44
N LYS A 303 39.18 -4.51 75.18
CA LYS A 303 37.82 -4.41 74.60
C LYS A 303 37.67 -3.22 73.64
N VAL A 304 38.41 -2.13 73.87
CA VAL A 304 38.44 -0.98 72.96
C VAL A 304 39.24 -1.30 71.68
N SER A 305 40.37 -2.01 71.78
CA SER A 305 41.11 -2.46 70.58
C SER A 305 40.33 -3.47 69.73
N GLU A 306 39.62 -4.41 70.35
CA GLU A 306 38.76 -5.39 69.64
C GLU A 306 37.58 -4.71 68.93
N LEU A 307 37.02 -3.64 69.52
CA LEU A 307 35.96 -2.84 68.90
C LEU A 307 36.45 -2.04 67.70
N LEU A 308 37.67 -1.49 67.76
CA LEU A 308 38.28 -0.76 66.64
C LEU A 308 38.70 -1.71 65.50
N GLU A 309 39.15 -2.91 65.82
CA GLU A 309 39.48 -3.95 64.84
C GLU A 309 38.22 -4.45 64.11
N ASN A 310 37.14 -4.76 64.84
CA ASN A 310 35.85 -5.14 64.24
C ASN A 310 35.23 -4.01 63.39
N LEU A 311 35.44 -2.75 63.75
CA LEU A 311 34.95 -1.61 62.97
C LEU A 311 35.70 -1.47 61.65
N GLU A 312 37.02 -1.63 61.65
CA GLU A 312 37.82 -1.56 60.41
C GLU A 312 37.57 -2.78 59.52
N GLU A 313 37.37 -3.97 60.11
CA GLU A 313 37.01 -5.19 59.36
C GLU A 313 35.67 -5.03 58.63
N ARG A 314 34.65 -4.45 59.30
CA ARG A 314 33.36 -4.12 58.68
C ARG A 314 33.49 -3.02 57.62
N ARG A 315 34.37 -2.02 57.81
CA ARG A 315 34.60 -0.96 56.84
C ARG A 315 35.26 -1.48 55.56
N VAL A 316 36.23 -2.38 55.69
CA VAL A 316 36.89 -3.05 54.56
C VAL A 316 35.94 -4.00 53.83
N ALA A 317 35.12 -4.76 54.57
CA ALA A 317 34.10 -5.62 53.98
C ALA A 317 33.05 -4.83 53.18
N ALA A 318 32.51 -3.75 53.75
CA ALA A 318 31.54 -2.88 53.07
C ALA A 318 32.14 -2.19 51.83
N LYS A 319 33.42 -1.82 51.88
CA LYS A 319 34.11 -1.22 50.73
C LYS A 319 34.32 -2.25 49.61
N LYS A 320 34.68 -3.48 49.95
CA LYS A 320 34.85 -4.58 48.98
C LYS A 320 33.53 -4.95 48.30
N GLU A 321 32.44 -5.02 49.06
CA GLU A 321 31.10 -5.30 48.55
C GLU A 321 30.60 -4.16 47.63
N SER A 322 30.89 -2.91 47.99
CA SER A 322 30.63 -1.75 47.13
C SER A 322 31.44 -1.79 45.83
N ASP A 323 32.73 -2.11 45.89
CA ASP A 323 33.59 -2.18 44.69
C ASP A 323 33.18 -3.34 43.77
N GLU A 324 32.70 -4.45 44.34
CA GLU A 324 32.19 -5.61 43.61
C GLU A 324 30.85 -5.31 42.91
N LEU A 325 29.93 -4.60 43.59
CA LEU A 325 28.68 -4.11 42.99
C LEU A 325 28.93 -3.08 41.86
N ILE A 326 29.92 -2.20 42.02
CA ILE A 326 30.33 -1.27 40.97
C ILE A 326 30.94 -2.03 39.77
N GLY A 327 31.70 -3.10 40.03
CA GLY A 327 32.22 -4.00 39.00
C GLY A 327 31.10 -4.67 38.22
N GLN A 328 30.12 -5.25 38.92
CA GLN A 328 28.95 -5.88 38.31
C GLN A 328 28.10 -4.89 37.51
N ALA A 329 27.91 -3.67 38.01
CA ALA A 329 27.19 -2.63 37.29
C ALA A 329 27.90 -2.20 35.99
N LYS A 330 29.24 -2.18 35.98
CA LYS A 330 30.02 -1.90 34.75
C LYS A 330 29.88 -3.01 33.73
N THR A 331 30.00 -4.28 34.14
CA THR A 331 29.83 -5.42 33.23
C THR A 331 28.42 -5.48 32.66
N VAL A 332 27.38 -5.25 33.47
CA VAL A 332 25.99 -5.21 32.98
C VAL A 332 25.80 -4.07 31.96
N ARG A 333 26.47 -2.92 32.15
CA ARG A 333 26.44 -1.83 31.18
C ARG A 333 27.14 -2.19 29.87
N GLU A 334 28.33 -2.78 29.94
CA GLU A 334 29.07 -3.25 28.76
C GLU A 334 28.31 -4.36 28.00
N ASP A 335 27.68 -5.28 28.72
CA ASP A 335 26.82 -6.33 28.13
C ASP A 335 25.58 -5.74 27.46
N ALA A 336 24.95 -4.71 28.07
CA ALA A 336 23.82 -4.00 27.47
C ALA A 336 24.24 -3.21 26.22
N ASP A 337 25.40 -2.54 26.25
CA ASP A 337 25.94 -1.78 25.12
C ASP A 337 26.31 -2.70 23.95
N THR A 338 26.94 -3.85 24.24
CA THR A 338 27.27 -4.87 23.22
C THR A 338 26.02 -5.54 22.65
N TYR A 339 25.02 -5.83 23.49
CA TYR A 339 23.73 -6.35 23.03
C TYR A 339 23.02 -5.34 22.12
N ALA A 340 22.96 -4.06 22.51
CA ALA A 340 22.37 -3.00 21.70
C ALA A 340 23.11 -2.82 20.36
N ALA A 341 24.44 -2.84 20.36
CA ALA A 341 25.24 -2.78 19.14
C ALA A 341 24.99 -3.98 18.22
N SER A 342 24.90 -5.19 18.79
CA SER A 342 24.60 -6.41 18.02
C SER A 342 23.21 -6.36 17.38
N LYS A 343 22.20 -5.89 18.12
CA LYS A 343 20.83 -5.78 17.61
C LYS A 343 20.68 -4.71 16.54
N ARG A 344 21.40 -3.58 16.65
CA ARG A 344 21.45 -2.57 15.59
C ARG A 344 22.07 -3.15 14.32
N LYS A 345 23.22 -3.83 14.44
CA LYS A 345 23.87 -4.47 13.30
C LYS A 345 22.97 -5.53 12.62
N GLU A 346 22.30 -6.35 13.42
CA GLU A 346 21.38 -7.39 12.90
C GLU A 346 20.17 -6.77 12.18
N ALA A 347 19.65 -5.63 12.68
CA ALA A 347 18.60 -4.88 12.02
C ALA A 347 19.07 -4.21 10.71
N ASP A 348 20.29 -3.66 10.71
CA ASP A 348 20.91 -3.07 9.51
C ASP A 348 21.15 -4.13 8.43
N ASP A 349 21.64 -5.32 8.80
CA ASP A 349 21.84 -6.44 7.89
C ASP A 349 20.50 -6.95 7.32
N GLN A 350 19.43 -6.99 8.13
CA GLN A 350 18.09 -7.33 7.66
C GLN A 350 17.53 -6.27 6.71
N ALA A 351 17.71 -4.98 7.00
CA ALA A 351 17.31 -3.89 6.13
C ALA A 351 18.04 -3.96 4.78
N ALA A 352 19.35 -4.24 4.80
CA ALA A 352 20.14 -4.43 3.57
C ALA A 352 19.61 -5.61 2.72
N GLN A 353 19.28 -6.75 3.33
CA GLN A 353 18.71 -7.90 2.61
C GLN A 353 17.32 -7.61 2.02
N ILE A 354 16.50 -6.83 2.72
CA ILE A 354 15.17 -6.43 2.20
C ILE A 354 15.34 -5.51 0.99
N LEU A 355 16.27 -4.55 1.06
CA LEU A 355 16.56 -3.65 -0.05
C LEU A 355 17.15 -4.39 -1.26
N GLU A 356 18.04 -5.36 -1.02
CA GLU A 356 18.61 -6.22 -2.05
C GLU A 356 17.53 -7.04 -2.76
N LYS A 357 16.66 -7.73 -2.01
CA LYS A 357 15.53 -8.47 -2.58
C LYS A 357 14.54 -7.58 -3.32
N ALA A 358 14.21 -6.42 -2.76
CA ALA A 358 13.34 -5.46 -3.43
C ALA A 358 13.98 -4.94 -4.74
N GLY A 359 15.30 -4.78 -4.76
CA GLY A 359 16.05 -4.43 -5.96
C GLY A 359 16.04 -5.55 -7.03
N GLU A 360 16.25 -6.80 -6.62
CA GLU A 360 16.16 -7.97 -7.50
C GLU A 360 14.74 -8.15 -8.08
N ASP A 361 13.71 -8.00 -7.24
CA ASP A 361 12.31 -8.09 -7.65
C ASP A 361 11.94 -6.96 -8.61
N ALA A 362 12.40 -5.73 -8.34
CA ALA A 362 12.20 -4.60 -9.24
C ALA A 362 12.91 -4.82 -10.58
N ALA A 363 14.15 -5.32 -10.57
CA ALA A 363 14.90 -5.64 -11.78
C ALA A 363 14.21 -6.73 -12.60
N SER A 364 13.72 -7.78 -11.95
CA SER A 364 12.94 -8.86 -12.56
C SER A 364 11.66 -8.34 -13.21
N GLN A 365 10.89 -7.49 -12.50
CA GLN A 365 9.68 -6.87 -13.05
C GLN A 365 9.97 -5.96 -14.25
N ILE A 366 11.07 -5.21 -14.21
CA ILE A 366 11.51 -4.38 -15.34
C ILE A 366 11.87 -5.26 -16.54
N GLU A 367 12.56 -6.38 -16.31
CA GLU A 367 12.94 -7.31 -17.38
C GLU A 367 11.70 -8.00 -18.00
N ASP A 368 10.75 -8.42 -17.18
CA ASP A 368 9.48 -9.00 -17.64
C ASP A 368 8.66 -7.98 -18.43
N ARG A 369 8.56 -6.74 -17.97
CA ARG A 369 7.93 -5.62 -18.70
C ARG A 369 8.64 -5.37 -20.03
N ARG A 370 9.97 -5.45 -20.07
CA ARG A 370 10.76 -5.27 -21.29
C ARG A 370 10.52 -6.39 -22.29
N LYS A 371 10.45 -7.64 -21.84
CA LYS A 371 10.10 -8.80 -22.67
C LYS A 371 8.67 -8.68 -23.20
N ALA A 372 7.72 -8.30 -22.37
CA ALA A 372 6.34 -8.07 -22.79
C ALA A 372 6.23 -6.95 -23.85
N ALA A 373 6.90 -5.82 -23.63
CA ALA A 373 6.96 -4.73 -24.60
C ALA A 373 7.64 -5.17 -25.92
N GLN A 374 8.65 -6.03 -25.86
CA GLN A 374 9.30 -6.58 -27.05
C GLN A 374 8.36 -7.49 -27.85
N VAL A 375 7.57 -8.34 -27.17
CA VAL A 375 6.53 -9.16 -27.82
C VAL A 375 5.45 -8.28 -28.46
N GLU A 376 5.00 -7.23 -27.79
CA GLU A 376 4.04 -6.28 -28.38
C GLU A 376 4.61 -5.54 -29.59
N LEU A 377 5.88 -5.14 -29.55
CA LEU A 377 6.56 -4.51 -30.69
C LEU A 377 6.70 -5.47 -31.86
N GLU A 378 7.01 -6.74 -31.62
CA GLU A 378 7.06 -7.78 -32.66
C GLU A 378 5.68 -8.03 -33.28
N ASP A 379 4.61 -8.08 -32.47
CA ASP A 379 3.23 -8.22 -32.98
C ASP A 379 2.80 -7.00 -33.82
N LEU A 380 3.14 -5.79 -33.37
CA LEU A 380 2.90 -4.56 -34.13
C LEU A 380 3.69 -4.54 -35.45
N GLN A 381 4.96 -4.95 -35.44
CA GLN A 381 5.75 -5.09 -36.67
C GLN A 381 5.14 -6.12 -37.62
N GLY A 382 4.65 -7.24 -37.10
CA GLY A 382 3.92 -8.25 -37.87
C GLY A 382 2.67 -7.68 -38.53
N ARG A 383 1.85 -6.91 -37.79
CA ARG A 383 0.66 -6.23 -38.33
C ARG A 383 1.02 -5.17 -39.38
N ILE A 384 2.11 -4.43 -39.17
CA ILE A 384 2.61 -3.46 -40.17
C ILE A 384 3.01 -4.19 -41.46
N ALA A 385 3.75 -5.30 -41.36
CA ALA A 385 4.14 -6.10 -42.52
C ALA A 385 2.91 -6.67 -43.25
N GLU A 386 1.89 -7.12 -42.52
CA GLU A 386 0.64 -7.59 -43.10
C GLU A 386 -0.12 -6.45 -43.81
N LEU A 387 -0.18 -5.26 -43.21
CA LEU A 387 -0.78 -4.07 -43.82
C LEU A 387 -0.04 -3.64 -45.08
N GLN A 388 1.29 -3.65 -45.08
CA GLN A 388 2.11 -3.36 -46.27
C GLN A 388 1.90 -4.41 -47.37
N SER A 389 1.76 -5.69 -47.02
CA SER A 389 1.42 -6.74 -47.98
C SER A 389 0.03 -6.53 -48.58
N ARG A 390 -0.96 -6.16 -47.76
CA ARG A 390 -2.30 -5.79 -48.22
C ARG A 390 -2.27 -4.56 -49.11
N GLU A 391 -1.48 -3.55 -48.78
CA GLU A 391 -1.28 -2.35 -49.61
C GLU A 391 -0.67 -2.73 -50.97
N ALA A 392 0.37 -3.57 -50.98
CA ALA A 392 0.98 -4.07 -52.21
C ALA A 392 -0.02 -4.88 -53.05
N ALA A 393 -0.83 -5.75 -52.43
CA ALA A 393 -1.86 -6.52 -53.10
C ALA A 393 -3.00 -5.64 -53.66
N ILE A 394 -3.42 -4.61 -52.92
CA ILE A 394 -4.39 -3.62 -53.37
C ILE A 394 -3.80 -2.84 -54.55
N THR A 395 -2.55 -2.38 -54.46
CA THR A 395 -1.87 -1.64 -55.53
C THR A 395 -1.72 -2.50 -56.78
N GLN A 396 -1.39 -3.79 -56.63
CA GLN A 396 -1.36 -4.75 -57.73
C GLN A 396 -2.75 -4.94 -58.34
N ARG A 397 -3.80 -5.13 -57.54
CA ARG A 397 -5.19 -5.20 -58.03
C ARG A 397 -5.63 -3.92 -58.71
N VAL A 398 -5.24 -2.75 -58.20
CA VAL A 398 -5.53 -1.46 -58.84
C VAL A 398 -4.78 -1.34 -60.17
N SER A 399 -3.55 -1.84 -60.25
CA SER A 399 -2.80 -1.91 -61.52
C SER A 399 -3.46 -2.89 -62.51
N GLU A 400 -3.96 -4.03 -62.05
CA GLU A 400 -4.69 -5.01 -62.84
C GLU A 400 -6.04 -4.47 -63.29
N LEU A 401 -6.77 -3.77 -62.43
CA LEU A 401 -8.02 -3.08 -62.78
C LEU A 401 -7.75 -1.94 -63.77
N ARG A 402 -6.66 -1.19 -63.60
CA ARG A 402 -6.23 -0.15 -64.55
C ARG A 402 -5.82 -0.76 -65.89
N SER A 403 -5.18 -1.92 -65.88
CA SER A 403 -4.82 -2.71 -67.06
C SER A 403 -6.04 -3.33 -67.74
N MET A 404 -7.01 -3.85 -66.98
CA MET A 404 -8.30 -4.33 -67.49
C MET A 404 -9.13 -3.17 -68.05
N PHE A 405 -9.05 -1.99 -67.42
CA PHE A 405 -9.68 -0.78 -67.92
C PHE A 405 -9.03 -0.33 -69.23
N THR A 406 -7.70 -0.22 -69.31
CA THR A 406 -7.03 0.09 -70.58
C THR A 406 -7.22 -1.00 -71.62
N LYS A 407 -7.35 -2.28 -71.26
CA LYS A 407 -7.56 -3.38 -72.21
C LYS A 407 -9.02 -3.48 -72.71
N ALA A 408 -9.99 -3.10 -71.86
CA ALA A 408 -11.39 -2.96 -72.25
C ALA A 408 -11.63 -1.68 -73.08
N PHE A 409 -10.84 -0.62 -72.84
CA PHE A 409 -10.89 0.63 -73.62
C PHE A 409 -9.90 0.66 -74.81
N SER A 410 -8.94 -0.27 -74.92
CA SER A 410 -8.03 -0.38 -76.08
C SER A 410 -8.69 -0.92 -77.34
N GLY A 411 -9.97 -1.31 -77.28
CA GLY A 411 -10.83 -1.55 -78.44
C GLY A 411 -11.44 -0.26 -79.03
N PHE A 412 -11.21 0.90 -78.40
CA PHE A 412 -11.68 2.20 -78.89
C PHE A 412 -10.44 3.09 -79.12
N GLY A 413 -9.99 3.14 -80.37
CA GLY A 413 -8.76 3.84 -80.75
C GLY A 413 -8.84 5.35 -80.50
N PHE A 414 -7.83 5.89 -79.83
CA PHE A 414 -7.35 7.26 -80.04
C PHE A 414 -5.81 7.26 -80.04
N MET A 415 -5.25 7.75 -81.14
CA MET A 415 -3.83 7.90 -81.39
C MET A 415 -3.29 9.21 -80.78
N ASN A 416 -2.13 9.09 -80.14
CA ASN A 416 -1.02 10.04 -79.96
C ASN A 416 -1.29 11.44 -79.37
N GLU A 417 -0.59 11.77 -78.29
CA GLU A 417 0.58 12.67 -78.36
C GLU A 417 1.46 12.63 -77.10
N GLN A 418 2.70 13.08 -77.28
CA GLN A 418 3.90 12.86 -76.49
C GLN A 418 4.04 13.80 -75.29
N GLY A 419 4.78 13.33 -74.29
CA GLY A 419 5.67 14.15 -73.45
C GLY A 419 5.03 15.06 -72.41
N VAL A 420 4.93 14.58 -71.16
CA VAL A 420 4.66 15.44 -70.00
C VAL A 420 5.85 15.32 -69.05
N GLU A 421 6.72 16.32 -69.11
CA GLU A 421 7.57 16.72 -68.00
C GLU A 421 6.70 17.20 -66.84
N GLN A 422 7.18 16.85 -65.67
CA GLN A 422 6.59 16.95 -64.35
C GLN A 422 6.70 18.38 -63.80
N PRO A 423 5.62 18.96 -63.26
CA PRO A 423 5.80 19.94 -62.19
C PRO A 423 4.84 19.73 -61.01
N GLY A 424 5.36 20.00 -59.80
CA GLY A 424 4.56 20.52 -58.69
C GLY A 424 4.05 19.50 -57.66
N ALA A 425 4.93 19.02 -56.79
CA ALA A 425 4.53 18.64 -55.43
C ALA A 425 4.71 19.87 -54.52
N ALA A 426 3.59 20.46 -54.13
CA ALA A 426 3.54 21.46 -53.07
C ALA A 426 3.59 20.75 -51.71
N SER A 427 4.68 20.93 -50.96
CA SER A 427 4.76 20.63 -49.54
C SER A 427 4.63 21.94 -48.76
N HIS A 428 3.47 22.11 -48.12
CA HIS A 428 3.25 23.15 -47.11
C HIS A 428 3.96 22.75 -45.79
N GLN A 429 4.83 23.67 -45.32
CA GLN A 429 5.01 24.12 -43.94
C GLN A 429 5.14 23.09 -42.80
N GLY A 430 6.36 22.99 -42.27
CA GLY A 430 6.69 23.57 -40.96
C GLY A 430 6.36 22.78 -39.69
N ALA A 431 7.36 22.06 -39.16
CA ALA A 431 7.63 21.92 -37.73
C ALA A 431 9.13 21.59 -37.54
N PRO A 432 9.79 22.07 -36.47
CA PRO A 432 11.24 22.23 -36.41
C PRO A 432 12.00 20.94 -36.07
N ASP A 433 13.24 20.88 -36.56
CA ASP A 433 14.27 19.95 -36.10
C ASP A 433 14.46 20.10 -34.58
N VAL A 434 14.14 19.05 -33.83
CA VAL A 434 14.57 18.91 -32.43
C VAL A 434 15.96 18.27 -32.47
N PRO A 435 17.02 18.95 -32.00
CA PRO A 435 18.34 18.34 -31.94
C PRO A 435 18.31 17.14 -30.98
N LEU A 436 18.94 16.04 -31.41
CA LEU A 436 19.35 14.96 -30.52
C LEU A 436 20.28 15.56 -29.44
N TYR A 437 19.72 15.97 -28.31
CA TYR A 437 20.50 16.16 -27.10
C TYR A 437 20.75 14.78 -26.52
N ASN A 438 22.01 14.38 -26.61
CA ASN A 438 22.60 13.33 -25.82
C ASN A 438 22.34 13.69 -24.35
N ALA A 439 21.40 13.01 -23.69
CA ALA A 439 21.23 13.10 -22.25
C ALA A 439 22.41 12.37 -21.60
N ALA A 440 23.53 13.09 -21.48
CA ALA A 440 24.54 12.77 -20.49
C ALA A 440 23.85 12.78 -19.12
N ALA A 441 24.12 11.73 -18.33
CA ALA A 441 23.72 11.63 -16.95
C ALA A 441 24.00 12.94 -16.20
N GLN A 442 22.95 13.62 -15.77
CA GLN A 442 23.04 14.57 -14.69
C GLN A 442 22.73 13.79 -13.42
N ASP A 443 23.75 13.63 -12.59
CA ASP A 443 23.61 13.33 -11.16
C ASP A 443 22.60 14.31 -10.56
N GLU A 444 21.39 13.83 -10.24
CA GLU A 444 20.60 14.46 -9.21
C GLU A 444 21.17 14.02 -7.85
N PRO A 445 21.53 14.96 -6.97
CA PRO A 445 21.89 14.61 -5.60
C PRO A 445 20.65 14.06 -4.89
N ALA A 446 20.84 12.96 -4.17
CA ALA A 446 19.86 12.29 -3.33
C ALA A 446 19.02 13.27 -2.49
N PRO A 447 17.73 12.96 -2.20
CA PRO A 447 16.96 13.75 -1.25
C PRO A 447 17.69 13.71 0.10
N ALA A 448 18.10 14.89 0.57
CA ALA A 448 18.61 15.07 1.91
C ALA A 448 17.51 14.64 2.89
N TYR A 449 17.71 13.49 3.53
CA TYR A 449 17.05 13.18 4.79
C TYR A 449 17.45 14.27 5.77
N GLU A 450 16.52 15.15 6.12
CA GLU A 450 16.67 16.03 7.27
C GLU A 450 16.83 15.16 8.51
N SER A 451 18.07 15.03 8.97
CA SER A 451 18.40 14.58 10.30
C SER A 451 17.84 15.59 11.29
N HIS A 452 16.67 15.31 11.86
CA HIS A 452 16.29 15.91 13.15
C HIS A 452 17.17 15.31 14.25
N ALA A 453 18.39 15.84 14.36
CA ALA A 453 19.22 15.71 15.54
C ALA A 453 19.13 17.01 16.34
N VAL A 454 18.48 16.89 17.50
CA VAL A 454 18.79 17.54 18.78
C VAL A 454 19.04 19.05 18.75
N ALA A 455 18.02 19.82 19.12
CA ALA A 455 18.22 21.13 19.75
C ALA A 455 18.26 20.93 21.28
N GLU A 456 19.48 20.83 21.81
CA GLU A 456 19.74 21.17 23.22
C GLU A 456 19.47 22.67 23.37
N HIS A 457 18.37 23.04 24.03
CA HIS A 457 18.25 24.33 24.68
C HIS A 457 18.48 24.14 26.17
N ALA A 458 19.70 24.46 26.57
CA ALA A 458 20.01 24.86 27.93
C ALA A 458 19.34 26.22 28.17
N ASP A 459 18.29 26.23 28.98
CA ASP A 459 17.91 27.40 29.77
C ASP A 459 17.82 26.98 31.23
N ASN A 460 18.86 27.36 31.94
CA ASN A 460 19.05 27.19 33.37
C ASN A 460 18.99 28.61 33.95
N GLN A 461 17.84 29.04 34.44
CA GLN A 461 17.70 30.20 35.33
C GLN A 461 16.60 29.94 36.37
N ASP A 462 17.06 29.63 37.58
CA ASP A 462 16.65 30.23 38.84
C ASP A 462 15.16 30.41 39.13
N ALA A 463 14.63 29.52 39.97
CA ALA A 463 13.73 29.91 41.05
C ALA A 463 13.86 28.94 42.23
N GLU A 464 14.81 29.24 43.12
CA GLU A 464 14.73 28.84 44.52
C GLU A 464 13.39 29.29 45.12
N ALA A 465 12.66 28.37 45.72
CA ALA A 465 11.68 28.69 46.76
C ALA A 465 11.63 27.53 47.75
N VAL A 466 12.60 27.54 48.66
CA VAL A 466 12.54 26.87 49.95
C VAL A 466 11.53 27.62 50.82
N ALA A 467 10.45 26.96 51.21
CA ALA A 467 9.61 27.34 52.35
C ALA A 467 8.93 26.05 52.85
N ALA A 468 9.53 25.36 53.83
CA ALA A 468 9.24 25.55 55.25
C ALA A 468 7.83 25.05 55.63
N GLU A 469 7.81 23.95 56.39
CA GLU A 469 6.68 23.46 57.16
C GLU A 469 6.04 24.60 58.00
N PRO A 470 4.77 24.40 58.41
CA PRO A 470 4.59 24.40 59.84
C PRO A 470 3.87 23.14 60.34
N VAL A 471 4.55 22.47 61.26
CA VAL A 471 4.01 21.61 62.29
C VAL A 471 2.94 22.40 63.07
N ALA A 472 1.69 21.97 63.01
CA ALA A 472 0.64 22.40 63.93
C ALA A 472 0.43 21.31 64.97
N GLU A 473 1.13 21.50 66.08
CA GLU A 473 0.89 20.87 67.37
C GLU A 473 -0.49 21.34 67.89
N HIS A 474 -1.42 20.41 68.13
CA HIS A 474 -2.50 20.63 69.08
C HIS A 474 -2.63 19.41 69.98
N VAL A 475 -2.04 19.55 71.16
CA VAL A 475 -2.25 18.75 72.36
C VAL A 475 -3.50 19.30 73.08
N ALA A 476 -4.12 18.40 73.87
CA ALA A 476 -5.28 18.54 74.75
C ALA A 476 -6.62 18.26 74.06
N GLU A 477 -7.49 17.38 74.56
CA GLU A 477 -7.77 17.13 75.98
C GLU A 477 -8.39 15.74 76.18
N ARG A 478 -7.96 15.09 77.25
CA ARG A 478 -8.51 13.85 77.79
C ARG A 478 -9.68 14.24 78.69
N SER A 479 -10.88 13.75 78.44
CA SER A 479 -11.93 13.70 79.46
C SER A 479 -12.79 12.46 79.25
N ALA A 480 -12.86 11.68 80.33
CA ALA A 480 -13.56 10.43 80.45
C ALA A 480 -15.07 10.65 80.54
N GLU A 481 -15.85 9.69 80.05
CA GLU A 481 -17.09 9.32 80.71
C GLU A 481 -17.38 7.83 80.47
N HIS A 482 -17.29 7.08 81.57
CA HIS A 482 -17.92 5.78 81.78
C HIS A 482 -19.40 6.03 82.11
N THR A 483 -20.31 5.27 81.51
CA THR A 483 -21.63 4.82 82.03
C THR A 483 -22.19 3.89 80.95
N GLU A 484 -22.08 2.57 81.08
CA GLU A 484 -22.90 1.63 81.88
C GLU A 484 -24.35 1.47 81.39
N ALA A 485 -24.73 0.19 81.23
CA ALA A 485 -26.08 -0.40 81.18
C ALA A 485 -26.86 -0.40 79.84
N GLY A 486 -27.22 -1.62 79.39
CA GLY A 486 -28.18 -1.86 78.33
C GLY A 486 -28.20 -3.30 77.82
N GLU A 487 -28.59 -4.24 78.67
CA GLU A 487 -29.02 -5.60 78.30
C GLU A 487 -30.22 -5.57 77.33
N ALA A 488 -30.22 -6.47 76.34
CA ALA A 488 -31.37 -7.19 75.73
C ALA A 488 -30.83 -7.90 74.46
N GLU A 489 -30.54 -9.20 74.47
CA GLU A 489 -31.49 -10.34 74.41
C GLU A 489 -32.25 -10.45 73.08
N THR A 490 -32.32 -11.70 72.58
CA THR A 490 -33.07 -12.25 71.43
C THR A 490 -32.34 -12.20 70.08
N ALA A 491 -31.76 -13.30 69.58
CA ALA A 491 -32.37 -14.54 69.04
C ALA A 491 -32.89 -14.37 67.59
N GLU A 492 -32.06 -14.75 66.63
CA GLU A 492 -32.34 -15.79 65.61
C GLU A 492 -31.05 -16.17 64.86
#